data_AF-A0A936EC78-F1
#
_entry.id   AF-A0A936EC78-F1
#
_cell.length_a   1.000
_cell.length_b   1.000
_cell.length_c   1.000
_cell.angle_alpha   90.00
_cell.angle_beta   90.00
_cell.angle_gamma   90.00
#
_symmetry.space_group_name_H-M   'P 1'
#
loop_
_entity.id
_entity.type
_entity.pdbx_description
1 polymer ?
#
loop_
_entity_poly.entity_id
_entity_poly.type
_entity_poly.pdbx_seq_one_letter_code
_entity_poly.pdbx_strand_id
1 'polypeptide(L)'
;MTGQVKEELLTRWGELGVVVHEGQIAFRPTLLRAEEFLAEPHSFTYTDVAGHLQTLAMPAQSLAFTFCRLPIVYVYGQHAQIEVRFVDGRTETILGTTVDKTLSQHIFQHTEQIHALVVTTAVS
;
A
#
# COMPACT_ATOMS: atom_id res chain seq x y z
N MET A 1 -12.09 -8.13 -23.67
CA MET A 1 -11.88 -8.68 -22.32
C MET A 1 -11.22 -10.04 -22.46
N THR A 2 -9.89 -10.11 -22.38
CA THR A 2 -9.09 -11.34 -22.49
C THR A 2 -8.60 -11.76 -21.10
N GLY A 3 -8.23 -13.04 -20.93
CA GLY A 3 -7.65 -13.54 -19.67
C GLY A 3 -6.32 -12.87 -19.31
N GLN A 4 -5.60 -12.34 -20.32
CA GLN A 4 -4.31 -11.68 -20.16
C GLN A 4 -4.33 -10.49 -19.19
N VAL A 5 -5.35 -9.63 -19.24
CA VAL A 5 -5.45 -8.47 -18.35
C VAL A 5 -5.58 -8.90 -16.88
N LYS A 6 -6.25 -10.03 -16.62
CA LYS A 6 -6.38 -10.59 -15.26
C LYS A 6 -5.03 -11.13 -14.76
N GLU A 7 -4.27 -11.79 -15.63
CA GLU A 7 -2.95 -12.32 -15.29
C GLU A 7 -1.95 -11.20 -14.98
N GLU A 8 -1.97 -10.13 -15.76
CA GLU A 8 -1.13 -8.94 -15.55
C GLU A 8 -1.42 -8.27 -14.19
N LEU A 9 -2.70 -8.16 -13.81
CA LEU A 9 -3.07 -7.61 -12.49
C LEU A 9 -2.57 -8.48 -11.33
N LEU A 10 -2.74 -9.80 -11.43
CA LEU A 10 -2.25 -10.74 -10.41
C LEU A 10 -0.72 -10.73 -10.31
N THR A 11 -0.06 -10.65 -11.47
CA THR A 11 1.40 -10.51 -11.55
C THR A 11 1.84 -9.23 -10.84
N ARG A 12 1.16 -8.11 -11.09
CA ARG A 12 1.49 -6.83 -10.47
C ARG A 12 1.31 -6.84 -8.95
N TRP A 13 0.28 -7.49 -8.42
CA TRP A 13 0.13 -7.68 -6.97
C TRP A 13 1.22 -8.57 -6.37
N GLY A 14 1.65 -9.59 -7.12
CA GLY A 14 2.81 -10.41 -6.76
C GLY A 14 4.11 -9.59 -6.71
N GLU A 15 4.34 -8.72 -7.69
CA GLU A 15 5.50 -7.81 -7.74
C GLU A 15 5.50 -6.82 -6.56
N LEU A 16 4.36 -6.18 -6.31
CA LEU A 16 4.15 -5.28 -5.17
C LEU A 16 4.20 -6.02 -3.83
N GLY A 17 4.20 -7.35 -3.82
CA GLY A 17 4.36 -8.16 -2.63
C GLY A 17 3.18 -8.11 -1.68
N VAL A 18 1.97 -7.87 -2.18
CA VAL A 18 0.76 -7.89 -1.35
C VAL A 18 0.32 -9.34 -1.17
N VAL A 19 0.49 -9.87 0.04
CA VAL A 19 0.18 -11.26 0.38
C VAL A 19 -0.94 -11.30 1.40
N VAL A 20 -1.99 -12.08 1.12
CA VAL A 20 -3.04 -12.38 2.10
C VAL A 20 -2.84 -13.80 2.61
N HIS A 21 -2.62 -13.96 3.91
CA HIS A 21 -2.44 -15.25 4.54
C HIS A 21 -3.17 -15.29 5.89
N GLU A 22 -4.00 -16.32 6.09
CA GLU A 22 -4.84 -16.48 7.30
C GLU A 22 -5.64 -15.23 7.69
N GLY A 23 -6.13 -14.48 6.69
CA GLY A 23 -6.91 -13.25 6.89
C GLY A 23 -6.10 -12.02 7.30
N GLN A 24 -4.77 -12.08 7.19
CA GLN A 24 -3.87 -10.94 7.43
C GLN A 24 -3.24 -10.49 6.11
N ILE A 25 -3.05 -9.18 5.96
CA ILE A 25 -2.33 -8.59 4.83
C ILE A 25 -0.86 -8.40 5.23
N ALA A 26 0.04 -8.86 4.38
CA ALA A 26 1.47 -8.62 4.50
C ALA A 26 2.03 -7.94 3.24
N PHE A 27 3.02 -7.08 3.42
CA PHE A 27 3.71 -6.33 2.37
C PHE A 27 5.17 -6.79 2.26
N ARG A 28 5.47 -7.57 1.23
CA ARG A 28 6.77 -8.23 1.03
C ARG A 28 7.23 -8.10 -0.43
N PRO A 29 7.65 -6.90 -0.87
CA PRO A 29 7.98 -6.61 -2.26
C PRO A 29 9.34 -7.19 -2.67
N THR A 30 9.42 -8.52 -2.76
CA THR A 30 10.66 -9.25 -3.10
C THR A 30 11.02 -9.22 -4.58
N LEU A 31 10.08 -8.86 -5.45
CA LEU A 31 10.26 -8.77 -6.90
C LEU A 31 10.20 -7.33 -7.42
N LEU A 32 9.84 -6.37 -6.56
CA LEU A 32 9.73 -4.96 -6.90
C LEU A 32 11.12 -4.38 -7.16
N ARG A 33 11.30 -3.65 -8.26
CA ARG A 33 12.61 -3.09 -8.60
C ARG A 33 12.77 -1.72 -7.96
N ALA A 34 13.99 -1.40 -7.51
CA ALA A 34 14.29 -0.08 -6.95
C ALA A 34 13.99 1.08 -7.92
N GLU A 35 14.13 0.85 -9.23
CA GLU A 35 13.85 1.82 -10.30
C GLU A 35 12.37 2.23 -10.38
N GLU A 36 11.46 1.47 -9.77
CA GLU A 36 10.03 1.81 -9.74
C GLU A 36 9.69 2.88 -8.69
N PHE A 37 10.64 3.19 -7.79
CA PHE A 37 10.50 4.27 -6.83
C PHE A 37 10.88 5.59 -7.51
N LEU A 38 9.98 6.57 -7.47
CA LEU A 38 10.23 7.87 -8.08
C LEU A 38 11.29 8.63 -7.28
N ALA A 39 12.34 9.09 -7.96
CA ALA A 39 13.49 9.74 -7.34
C ALA A 39 13.20 11.14 -6.78
N GLU A 40 12.13 11.78 -7.23
CA GLU A 40 11.72 13.13 -6.81
C GLU A 40 10.37 13.10 -6.09
N PRO A 41 10.08 14.08 -5.21
CA PRO A 41 8.75 14.20 -4.62
C PRO A 41 7.68 14.33 -5.70
N HIS A 42 6.53 13.69 -5.48
CA HIS A 42 5.44 13.64 -6.45
C HIS A 42 4.08 13.65 -5.75
N SER A 43 3.01 13.54 -6.53
CA SER A 43 1.65 13.49 -6.02
C SER A 43 0.94 12.28 -6.57
N PHE A 44 0.33 11.50 -5.69
CA PHE A 44 -0.46 10.34 -6.06
C PHE A 44 -1.95 10.69 -6.03
N THR A 45 -2.57 10.72 -7.20
CA THR A 45 -4.02 10.93 -7.32
C THR A 45 -4.74 9.58 -7.32
N TYR A 46 -5.75 9.46 -6.48
CA TYR A 46 -6.58 8.27 -6.38
C TYR A 46 -8.05 8.64 -6.17
N THR A 47 -8.94 7.68 -6.37
CA THR A 47 -10.36 7.83 -6.07
C THR A 47 -10.66 7.17 -4.74
N ASP A 48 -11.24 7.91 -3.80
CA ASP A 48 -11.64 7.37 -2.51
C ASP A 48 -12.89 6.47 -2.62
N VAL A 49 -13.25 5.89 -1.48
CA VAL A 49 -14.44 5.04 -1.28
C VAL A 49 -15.76 5.74 -1.62
N ALA A 50 -15.83 7.06 -1.46
CA ALA A 50 -16.98 7.89 -1.81
C ALA A 50 -17.00 8.34 -3.29
N GLY A 51 -15.96 8.00 -4.06
CA GLY A 51 -15.85 8.34 -5.47
C GLY A 51 -15.20 9.70 -5.75
N HIS A 52 -14.67 10.38 -4.74
CA HIS A 52 -14.00 11.67 -4.92
C HIS A 52 -12.52 11.49 -5.25
N LEU A 53 -12.00 12.38 -6.09
CA LEU A 53 -10.56 12.44 -6.35
C LEU A 53 -9.85 13.05 -5.15
N GLN A 54 -8.85 12.32 -4.67
CA GLN A 54 -7.96 12.72 -3.60
C GLN A 54 -6.52 12.74 -4.11
N THR A 55 -5.69 13.57 -3.48
CA THR A 55 -4.26 13.66 -3.81
C THR A 55 -3.44 13.49 -2.55
N LEU A 56 -2.44 12.61 -2.60
CA LEU A 56 -1.50 12.38 -1.52
C LEU A 56 -0.11 12.85 -1.94
N ALA A 57 0.49 13.76 -1.16
CA ALA A 57 1.85 14.22 -1.38
C ALA A 57 2.84 13.13 -0.98
N MET A 58 3.78 12.86 -1.88
CA MET A 58 4.70 11.73 -1.82
C MET A 58 6.14 12.23 -1.72
N PRO A 59 6.96 11.75 -0.76
CA PRO A 59 8.38 12.07 -0.75
C PRO A 59 9.12 11.45 -1.94
N ALA A 60 10.35 11.90 -2.18
CA ALA A 60 11.28 11.18 -3.03
C ALA A 60 11.48 9.73 -2.55
N GLN A 61 11.92 8.86 -3.46
CA GLN A 61 12.18 7.43 -3.22
C GLN A 61 10.94 6.70 -2.71
N SER A 62 9.83 6.90 -3.42
CA SER A 62 8.55 6.33 -3.05
C SER A 62 7.74 5.84 -4.25
N LEU A 63 6.84 4.89 -3.99
CA LEU A 63 5.90 4.34 -4.94
C LEU A 63 4.53 4.28 -4.26
N ALA A 64 3.46 4.60 -4.98
CA ALA A 64 2.10 4.51 -4.46
C ALA A 64 1.21 3.66 -5.37
N PHE A 65 0.29 2.93 -4.76
CA PHE A 65 -0.72 2.14 -5.44
C PHE A 65 -1.96 2.04 -4.54
N THR A 66 -3.03 1.42 -5.03
CA THR A 66 -4.19 1.11 -4.20
C THR A 66 -4.39 -0.39 -4.05
N PHE A 67 -4.81 -0.81 -2.87
CA PHE A 67 -5.31 -2.15 -2.61
C PHE A 67 -6.59 -2.03 -1.79
N CYS A 68 -7.65 -2.71 -2.20
CA CYS A 68 -8.97 -2.51 -1.61
C CYS A 68 -9.37 -1.01 -1.52
N ARG A 69 -9.04 -0.22 -2.56
CA ARG A 69 -9.25 1.26 -2.64
C ARG A 69 -8.51 2.09 -1.59
N LEU A 70 -7.72 1.46 -0.72
CA LEU A 70 -6.87 2.15 0.24
C LEU A 70 -5.54 2.50 -0.44
N PRO A 71 -5.10 3.77 -0.42
CA PRO A 71 -3.78 4.13 -0.89
C PRO A 71 -2.72 3.50 0.03
N ILE A 72 -1.80 2.78 -0.61
CA ILE A 72 -0.60 2.22 0.00
C ILE A 72 0.59 2.91 -0.62
N VAL A 73 1.48 3.33 0.25
CA VAL A 73 2.67 4.09 -0.07
C VAL A 73 3.88 3.28 0.37
N TYR A 74 4.70 2.86 -0.56
CA TYR A 74 6.01 2.28 -0.26
C TYR A 74 7.05 3.39 -0.21
N VAL A 75 7.86 3.37 0.83
CA VAL A 75 9.03 4.24 1.01
C VAL A 75 10.26 3.41 1.32
N TYR A 76 11.41 3.88 0.86
CA TYR A 76 12.67 3.24 1.20
C TYR A 76 13.01 3.43 2.68
N GLY A 77 13.50 2.39 3.35
CA GLY A 77 14.07 2.52 4.69
C GLY A 77 14.70 1.23 5.22
N GLN A 78 15.45 1.37 6.32
CA GLN A 78 16.26 0.29 6.87
C GLN A 78 15.46 -0.74 7.69
N HIS A 79 14.33 -0.33 8.27
CA HIS A 79 13.51 -1.17 9.13
C HIS A 79 12.13 -1.34 8.54
N ALA A 80 11.69 -2.59 8.44
CA ALA A 80 10.34 -2.91 8.01
C ALA A 80 9.34 -2.42 9.07
N GLN A 81 8.46 -1.53 8.66
CA GLN A 81 7.37 -1.03 9.48
C GLN A 81 6.20 -0.57 8.61
N ILE A 82 5.03 -0.49 9.21
CA ILE A 82 3.82 0.00 8.60
C ILE A 82 3.28 1.12 9.49
N GLU A 83 3.22 2.33 8.94
CA GLU A 83 2.49 3.43 9.54
C GLU A 83 1.06 3.43 9.00
N VAL A 84 0.10 3.25 9.90
CA VAL A 84 -1.34 3.32 9.64
C VAL A 84 -1.76 4.77 9.87
N ARG A 85 -2.28 5.43 8.84
CA ARG A 85 -2.85 6.78 8.95
C ARG A 85 -4.36 6.67 8.98
N PHE A 86 -4.98 7.08 10.07
CA PHE A 86 -6.43 7.07 10.22
C PHE A 86 -7.05 8.35 9.66
N VAL A 87 -8.34 8.27 9.30
CA VAL A 87 -9.09 9.44 8.77
C VAL A 87 -9.23 10.55 9.82
N ASP A 88 -9.23 10.21 11.11
CA ASP A 88 -9.27 11.17 12.22
C ASP A 88 -7.91 11.87 12.48
N GLY A 89 -6.89 11.59 11.68
CA GLY A 89 -5.55 12.17 11.79
C GLY A 89 -4.63 11.44 12.76
N ARG A 90 -5.09 10.42 13.48
CA ARG A 90 -4.21 9.57 14.28
C ARG A 90 -3.28 8.75 13.39
N THR A 91 -2.12 8.42 13.94
CA THR A 91 -1.17 7.48 13.33
C THR A 91 -0.81 6.38 14.31
N GLU A 92 -0.58 5.19 13.78
CA GLU A 92 -0.08 4.04 14.53
C GLU A 92 1.06 3.38 13.76
N THR A 93 2.12 2.96 14.45
CA THR A 93 3.24 2.26 13.84
C THR A 93 3.25 0.80 14.26
N ILE A 94 3.22 -0.07 13.27
CA ILE A 94 3.34 -1.51 13.41
C ILE A 94 4.74 -1.91 12.95
N LEU A 95 5.50 -2.59 13.82
CA LEU A 95 6.81 -3.13 13.44
C LEU A 95 6.63 -4.38 12.57
N GLY A 96 7.45 -4.50 11.54
CA GLY A 96 7.41 -5.61 10.60
C GLY A 96 6.61 -5.30 9.33
N THR A 97 6.09 -6.36 8.70
CA THR A 97 5.52 -6.30 7.34
C THR A 97 4.06 -6.71 7.29
N THR A 98 3.39 -6.91 8.44
CA THR A 98 2.06 -7.52 8.50
C THR A 98 1.14 -6.69 9.38
N VAL A 99 -0.04 -6.38 8.86
CA VAL A 99 -1.13 -5.81 9.65
C VAL A 99 -1.94 -6.93 10.28
N ASP A 100 -2.46 -6.71 11.49
CA ASP A 100 -3.21 -7.75 12.20
C ASP A 100 -4.55 -8.08 11.50
N LYS A 101 -5.24 -9.10 12.02
CA LYS A 101 -6.52 -9.56 11.44
C LYS A 101 -7.60 -8.48 11.49
N THR A 102 -7.65 -7.70 12.57
CA THR A 102 -8.68 -6.67 12.76
C THR A 102 -8.52 -5.57 11.74
N LEU A 103 -7.30 -5.03 11.60
CA LEU A 103 -7.00 -3.99 10.62
C LEU A 103 -7.15 -4.51 9.19
N SER A 104 -6.72 -5.75 8.92
CA SER A 104 -6.94 -6.40 7.62
C SER A 104 -8.42 -6.48 7.26
N GLN A 105 -9.29 -6.83 8.22
CA GLN A 105 -10.73 -6.85 8.01
C GLN A 105 -11.30 -5.47 7.68
N HIS A 106 -10.84 -4.42 8.38
CA HIS A 106 -11.21 -3.03 8.05
C HIS A 106 -10.86 -2.66 6.60
N ILE A 107 -9.69 -3.09 6.13
CA ILE A 107 -9.22 -2.87 4.75
C ILE A 107 -10.11 -3.64 3.76
N PHE A 108 -10.37 -4.93 3.99
CA PHE A 108 -11.20 -5.75 3.11
C PHE A 108 -12.66 -5.27 3.02
N GLN A 109 -13.18 -4.73 4.12
CA GLN A 109 -14.57 -4.25 4.22
C GLN A 109 -14.73 -2.78 3.80
N HIS A 110 -13.64 -2.09 3.46
CA HIS A 110 -13.65 -0.67 3.10
C HIS A 110 -14.32 0.20 4.17
N THR A 111 -14.07 -0.03 5.46
CA THR A 111 -14.80 0.65 6.55
C THR A 111 -14.47 2.15 6.70
N GLU A 112 -13.69 2.72 5.77
CA GLU A 112 -13.32 4.14 5.71
C GLU A 112 -12.62 4.69 6.97
N GLN A 113 -12.06 3.83 7.81
CA GLN A 113 -11.35 4.25 9.02
C GLN A 113 -9.89 4.61 8.76
N ILE A 114 -9.30 3.98 7.74
CA ILE A 114 -7.90 4.14 7.38
C ILE A 114 -7.84 5.03 6.15
N HIS A 115 -7.07 6.11 6.25
CA HIS A 115 -6.82 7.04 5.16
C HIS A 115 -5.72 6.52 4.23
N ALA A 116 -4.62 6.00 4.78
CA ALA A 116 -3.51 5.44 4.00
C ALA A 116 -2.64 4.50 4.83
N LEU A 117 -1.89 3.63 4.16
CA LEU A 117 -0.75 2.92 4.77
C LEU A 117 0.55 3.44 4.17
N VAL A 118 1.54 3.71 5.03
CA VAL A 118 2.93 3.95 4.61
C VAL A 118 3.76 2.76 5.05
N VAL A 119 4.27 2.00 4.10
CA VAL A 119 5.07 0.80 4.33
C VAL A 119 6.52 1.15 4.05
N THR A 120 7.36 1.02 5.06
CA THR A 120 8.81 1.14 4.90
C THR A 120 9.37 -0.23 4.53
N THR A 121 10.09 -0.28 3.41
CA THR A 121 10.69 -1.52 2.90
C THR A 121 12.13 -1.28 2.45
N ALA A 122 12.98 -2.28 2.69
CA ALA A 122 14.29 -2.37 2.06
C ALA A 122 14.09 -3.07 0.71
N VAL A 123 14.06 -2.31 -0.38
CA VAL A 123 14.04 -2.90 -1.73
C VAL A 123 15.49 -3.11 -2.17
N SER A 124 15.76 -4.31 -2.71
CA SER A 124 17.08 -4.74 -3.17
C SER A 124 17.41 -4.14 -4.54
#